data_AF-A0A132AHM4-F1
#
_entry.id   AF-A0A132AHM4-F1
#
_cell.length_a   1.000
_cell.length_b   1.000
_cell.length_c   1.000
_cell.angle_alpha   90.00
_cell.angle_beta   90.00
_cell.angle_gamma   90.00
#
_symmetry.space_group_name_H-M   'P 1'
#
loop_
_entity.id
_entity.type
_entity.pdbx_description
1 polymer ?
#
loop_
_entity_poly.entity_id
_entity_poly.type
_entity_poly.pdbx_seq_one_letter_code
_entity_poly.pdbx_strand_id
1 'polypeptide(L)'
;MNHDAGHSMLPKLIKVGSNCYRKVGCESNGLIEDLTIRMDSNGYRNSKPKFVQNNNQEKYLMADLEQEDFISDSVADDDRDFCQKLNRDEVLKEDKNFCRLKMHLCKSFHGKVIGCNGKNLFNLESDTHCKIKLPLKKDQSNFIEIQSFSKKNVIAAYERIKEIEKYLRSRQQFTHFVSIPISKYLLIKSRFLEFKSSILSDPKLSTVKNIDESVFQHENRLHLTVQILYLGDSYDRETLNIRFKEFDRTFLRPFIESIQKPIRLQFKGIDIMNDDPSQTHVLYAKCFEIEQNNHFKQIVNKLYEWTMGTGLDCYRQQFESSNSDYKIKLHMTLMNSRYRGRNQENFDGNFRDDEIDDLIRQKNDANKEVENNSKQKNDPMDVEEILKRFGDFDFGTIEINEIQIATRQNYDVDGSYRTLSRISW
;
A
#
# COMPACT_ATOMS: atom_id res chain seq x y z
N MET A 1 44.91 -1.72 -46.89
CA MET A 1 43.50 -1.35 -47.13
C MET A 1 42.65 -2.11 -46.13
N ASN A 2 41.67 -1.42 -45.57
CA ASN A 2 41.03 -1.66 -44.28
C ASN A 2 40.20 -2.96 -44.19
N HIS A 3 40.25 -3.58 -43.01
CA HIS A 3 39.20 -4.43 -42.48
C HIS A 3 38.51 -3.66 -41.33
N ASP A 4 37.26 -3.24 -41.54
CA ASP A 4 36.38 -2.71 -40.50
C ASP A 4 35.80 -3.88 -39.69
N ALA A 5 36.10 -3.92 -38.40
CA ALA A 5 35.44 -4.77 -37.42
C ALA A 5 34.45 -3.91 -36.62
N GLY A 6 33.15 -4.11 -36.87
CA GLY A 6 32.07 -3.46 -36.13
C GLY A 6 32.11 -3.81 -34.65
N HIS A 7 32.39 -2.83 -33.80
CA HIS A 7 32.19 -2.94 -32.35
C HIS A 7 30.69 -2.86 -32.03
N SER A 8 30.11 -4.01 -31.71
CA SER A 8 28.83 -4.13 -31.03
C SER A 8 28.93 -3.48 -29.63
N MET A 9 28.35 -2.28 -29.48
CA MET A 9 28.17 -1.65 -28.18
C MET A 9 27.11 -2.42 -27.39
N LEU A 10 27.52 -3.09 -26.32
CA LEU A 10 26.60 -3.66 -25.34
C LEU A 10 25.73 -2.53 -24.72
N PRO A 11 24.42 -2.75 -24.55
CA PRO A 11 23.53 -1.72 -24.03
C PRO A 11 23.87 -1.39 -22.57
N LYS A 12 24.08 -0.10 -22.27
CA LYS A 12 24.31 0.38 -20.91
C LYS A 12 23.03 0.21 -20.08
N LEU A 13 23.16 -0.51 -18.97
CA LEU A 13 22.11 -0.70 -17.96
C LEU A 13 22.23 0.40 -16.90
N ILE A 14 21.12 1.08 -16.57
CA ILE A 14 21.07 2.08 -15.49
C ILE A 14 20.31 1.48 -14.31
N LYS A 15 20.88 1.61 -13.10
CA LYS A 15 20.30 1.08 -11.86
C LYS A 15 19.14 1.99 -11.41
N VAL A 16 17.94 1.43 -11.25
CA VAL A 16 16.69 2.14 -10.89
C VAL A 16 16.05 1.63 -9.59
N GLY A 17 16.83 0.93 -8.77
CA GLY A 17 16.37 0.42 -7.48
C GLY A 17 17.41 -0.45 -6.81
N SER A 18 17.08 -0.99 -5.64
CA SER A 18 18.00 -1.81 -4.84
C SER A 18 18.51 -3.04 -5.61
N ASN A 19 17.75 -3.57 -6.58
CA ASN A 19 18.17 -4.66 -7.48
C ASN A 19 17.57 -4.57 -8.91
N CYS A 20 17.20 -3.38 -9.39
CA CYS A 20 16.55 -3.23 -10.71
C CYS A 20 17.45 -2.45 -11.68
N TYR A 21 17.52 -2.90 -12.94
CA TYR A 21 18.26 -2.23 -14.01
C TYR A 21 17.39 -2.03 -15.24
N ARG A 22 17.42 -0.83 -15.83
CA ARG A 22 16.68 -0.50 -17.05
C ARG A 22 17.63 -0.48 -18.26
N LYS A 23 17.18 -1.04 -19.38
CA LYS A 23 17.87 -0.98 -20.68
C LYS A 23 17.41 0.30 -21.40
N VAL A 24 18.33 1.20 -21.73
CA VAL A 24 17.99 2.42 -22.49
C VAL A 24 17.87 2.04 -23.97
N GLY A 25 16.67 2.21 -24.54
CA GLY A 25 16.46 2.18 -25.99
C GLY A 25 16.99 3.48 -26.59
N CYS A 26 17.83 3.35 -27.61
CA CYS A 26 18.39 4.48 -28.34
C CYS A 26 17.28 5.07 -29.22
N GLU A 27 16.88 6.32 -28.97
CA GLU A 27 16.19 7.12 -29.98
C GLU A 27 17.16 8.16 -30.54
N SER A 28 17.16 8.24 -31.86
CA SER A 28 17.97 9.13 -32.69
C SER A 28 17.48 10.57 -32.58
N ASN A 29 18.37 11.46 -32.13
CA ASN A 29 18.53 12.89 -32.49
C ASN A 29 18.69 13.83 -31.27
N GLY A 30 19.96 14.16 -30.95
CA GLY A 30 20.56 15.41 -30.41
C GLY A 30 19.89 16.12 -29.22
N LEU A 31 20.56 16.57 -28.15
CA LEU A 31 21.94 17.00 -27.89
C LEU A 31 22.14 16.97 -26.36
N ILE A 32 23.29 16.52 -25.87
CA ILE A 32 23.83 16.95 -24.56
C ILE A 32 25.32 17.21 -24.76
N GLU A 33 25.72 18.49 -24.69
CA GLU A 33 27.11 18.92 -24.60
C GLU A 33 27.62 18.81 -23.15
N ASP A 34 28.89 18.41 -23.06
CA ASP A 34 29.86 18.56 -21.98
C ASP A 34 29.71 17.80 -20.66
N LEU A 35 30.18 16.55 -20.74
CA LEU A 35 31.01 15.92 -19.70
C LEU A 35 32.42 16.54 -19.68
N THR A 36 32.84 17.07 -18.53
CA THR A 36 34.27 17.08 -18.19
C THR A 36 34.51 16.16 -16.98
N ILE A 37 35.27 15.10 -17.23
CA ILE A 37 35.80 14.12 -16.27
C ILE A 37 37.23 14.52 -15.92
N ARG A 38 37.65 14.28 -14.66
CA ARG A 38 38.93 13.64 -14.21
C ARG A 38 39.30 14.12 -12.80
N MET A 39 40.00 13.37 -11.94
CA MET A 39 40.36 11.96 -11.77
C MET A 39 41.04 11.85 -10.38
N ASP A 40 41.38 10.62 -10.00
CA ASP A 40 42.41 10.22 -9.02
C ASP A 40 42.09 10.31 -7.52
N SER A 41 42.59 9.45 -6.62
CA SER A 41 43.06 8.05 -6.57
C SER A 41 43.77 7.93 -5.22
N ASN A 42 43.52 6.88 -4.43
CA ASN A 42 44.35 6.28 -3.35
C ASN A 42 43.38 5.54 -2.39
N GLY A 43 43.35 4.22 -2.20
CA GLY A 43 44.35 3.16 -2.36
C GLY A 43 44.90 2.75 -0.99
N TYR A 44 44.37 1.70 -0.34
CA TYR A 44 45.16 0.78 0.51
C TYR A 44 44.50 -0.60 0.73
N ARG A 45 45.39 -1.57 0.92
CA ARG A 45 45.35 -3.03 0.66
C ARG A 45 44.63 -3.93 1.69
N ASN A 46 44.00 -4.98 1.12
CA ASN A 46 43.96 -6.43 1.48
C ASN A 46 44.07 -6.91 2.95
N SER A 47 43.05 -7.67 3.36
CA SER A 47 43.20 -9.04 3.90
C SER A 47 41.88 -9.84 3.80
N LYS A 48 41.94 -11.05 3.21
CA LYS A 48 40.94 -12.14 3.35
C LYS A 48 41.41 -13.02 4.52
N PRO A 49 40.56 -13.72 5.33
CA PRO A 49 39.76 -14.84 4.77
C PRO A 49 38.50 -15.32 5.54
N LYS A 50 37.89 -16.37 4.96
CA LYS A 50 37.01 -17.44 5.49
C LYS A 50 35.48 -17.23 5.52
N PHE A 51 34.84 -17.92 4.57
CA PHE A 51 33.45 -18.36 4.60
C PHE A 51 33.18 -19.27 5.80
N VAL A 52 32.13 -18.94 6.57
CA VAL A 52 31.34 -19.89 7.36
C VAL A 52 29.87 -19.51 7.19
N GLN A 53 29.08 -20.44 6.67
CA GLN A 53 27.61 -20.38 6.67
C GLN A 53 27.09 -20.43 8.10
N ASN A 54 26.17 -19.53 8.48
CA ASN A 54 24.90 -19.88 9.12
C ASN A 54 24.00 -18.67 9.42
N ASN A 55 22.77 -18.76 8.88
CA ASN A 55 21.44 -18.49 9.44
C ASN A 55 21.16 -17.28 10.36
N ASN A 56 20.12 -16.54 9.94
CA ASN A 56 19.07 -15.89 10.74
C ASN A 56 19.50 -15.03 11.93
N GLN A 57 19.55 -13.71 11.72
CA GLN A 57 19.02 -12.67 12.63
C GLN A 57 19.25 -11.31 11.98
N GLU A 58 18.24 -10.74 11.31
CA GLU A 58 18.25 -9.31 11.01
C GLU A 58 17.96 -8.53 12.29
N LYS A 59 19.01 -8.27 13.07
CA LYS A 59 19.05 -7.20 14.08
C LYS A 59 19.25 -5.88 13.34
N TYR A 60 18.18 -5.14 13.10
CA TYR A 60 18.32 -3.71 12.78
C TYR A 60 18.29 -2.91 14.08
N LEU A 61 19.48 -2.42 14.44
CA LEU A 61 19.72 -1.49 15.55
C LEU A 61 19.09 -0.14 15.19
N MET A 62 18.41 0.50 16.14
CA MET A 62 17.76 1.83 16.01
C MET A 62 18.78 2.98 15.91
N ALA A 63 19.95 2.75 15.30
CA ALA A 63 21.08 3.68 15.27
C ALA A 63 21.27 4.40 13.92
N ASP A 64 20.50 4.06 12.88
CA ASP A 64 20.61 4.69 11.55
C ASP A 64 19.58 5.83 11.34
N LEU A 65 19.13 6.49 12.43
CA LEU A 65 18.29 7.70 12.36
C LEU A 65 19.05 8.98 12.73
N GLU A 66 20.38 8.93 12.78
CA GLU A 66 21.21 10.12 12.97
C GLU A 66 21.81 10.55 11.62
N GLN A 67 21.56 11.81 11.26
CA GLN A 67 22.04 12.59 10.11
C GLN A 67 21.25 12.48 8.79
N GLU A 68 20.06 13.07 8.79
CA GLU A 68 19.73 14.09 7.78
C GLU A 68 19.09 15.27 8.52
N ASP A 69 19.91 16.26 8.87
CA ASP A 69 19.46 17.55 9.40
C ASP A 69 18.71 18.30 8.30
N PHE A 70 17.41 18.04 8.16
CA PHE A 70 16.51 18.94 7.46
C PHE A 70 16.01 19.98 8.47
N ILE A 71 16.82 21.02 8.67
CA ILE A 71 16.34 22.26 9.29
C ILE A 71 15.35 22.88 8.29
N SER A 72 14.07 22.58 8.48
CA SER A 72 12.99 23.33 7.84
C SER A 72 12.82 24.66 8.57
N ASP A 73 13.67 25.64 8.23
CA ASP A 73 13.47 27.05 8.58
C ASP A 73 12.29 27.61 7.77
N SER A 74 11.06 27.30 8.21
CA SER A 74 9.86 28.07 7.87
C SER A 74 8.69 27.70 8.78
N VAL A 75 8.78 27.98 10.08
CA VAL A 75 7.57 28.02 10.94
C VAL A 75 6.94 29.41 10.75
N ALA A 76 6.09 29.54 9.73
CA ALA A 76 5.26 30.72 9.58
C ALA A 76 4.27 30.78 10.77
N ASP A 77 4.29 31.89 11.50
CA ASP A 77 3.39 32.24 12.61
C ASP A 77 1.95 32.43 12.08
N ASP A 78 1.18 31.35 11.95
CA ASP A 78 -0.29 31.46 11.97
C ASP A 78 -0.91 30.40 12.90
N ASP A 79 -1.09 30.79 14.16
CA ASP A 79 -1.72 29.99 15.21
C ASP A 79 -3.09 29.40 14.83
N ARG A 80 -3.80 30.02 13.87
CA ARG A 80 -5.08 29.52 13.35
C ARG A 80 -4.93 28.32 12.42
N ASP A 81 -3.78 28.16 11.76
CA ASP A 81 -3.52 27.05 10.85
C ASP A 81 -3.29 25.74 11.63
N PHE A 82 -2.56 25.80 12.75
CA PHE A 82 -2.27 24.61 13.55
C PHE A 82 -3.53 23.95 14.12
N CYS A 83 -4.45 24.73 14.70
CA CYS A 83 -5.69 24.19 15.26
C CYS A 83 -6.59 23.53 14.20
N GLN A 84 -6.48 23.92 12.92
CA GLN A 84 -7.21 23.28 11.83
C GLN A 84 -6.60 21.93 11.42
N LYS A 85 -5.33 21.69 11.74
CA LYS A 85 -4.63 20.40 11.51
C LYS A 85 -4.97 19.34 12.55
N LEU A 86 -5.46 19.75 13.72
CA LEU A 86 -5.84 18.83 14.80
C LEU A 86 -7.11 18.06 14.43
N ASN A 87 -7.15 16.77 14.74
CA ASN A 87 -8.39 16.01 14.66
C ASN A 87 -9.39 16.52 15.72
N ARG A 88 -10.68 16.27 15.51
CA ARG A 88 -11.79 16.80 16.34
C ARG A 88 -11.59 16.64 17.86
N ASP A 89 -11.00 15.52 18.30
CA ASP A 89 -10.81 15.21 19.72
C ASP A 89 -9.40 15.53 20.24
N GLU A 90 -8.52 16.03 19.36
CA GLU A 90 -7.22 16.56 19.73
C GLU A 90 -7.39 18.05 20.11
N VAL A 91 -6.93 18.43 21.30
CA VAL A 91 -7.27 19.74 21.88
C VAL A 91 -6.01 20.41 22.42
N LEU A 92 -5.69 21.58 21.87
CA LEU A 92 -4.72 22.51 22.43
C LEU A 92 -5.42 23.43 23.45
N LYS A 93 -4.88 23.47 24.67
CA LYS A 93 -5.30 24.39 25.73
C LYS A 93 -4.13 25.30 26.11
N GLU A 94 -4.41 26.59 26.16
CA GLU A 94 -3.44 27.63 26.48
C GLU A 94 -3.89 28.38 27.74
N ASP A 95 -3.07 28.30 28.79
CA ASP A 95 -3.18 29.10 30.00
C ASP A 95 -2.06 30.16 30.00
N LYS A 96 -2.16 31.19 30.86
CA LYS A 96 -1.26 32.36 30.85
C LYS A 96 0.24 32.06 30.74
N ASN A 97 0.70 30.92 31.26
CA ASN A 97 2.11 30.50 31.23
C ASN A 97 2.29 29.03 30.79
N PHE A 98 1.25 28.36 30.27
CA PHE A 98 1.34 26.91 30.07
C PHE A 98 0.46 26.45 28.91
N CYS A 99 1.05 25.63 28.04
CA CYS A 99 0.38 25.03 26.90
C CYS A 99 0.29 23.52 27.10
N ARG A 100 -0.89 22.96 26.83
CA ARG A 100 -1.14 21.52 26.85
C ARG A 100 -1.87 21.07 25.61
N LEU A 101 -1.31 20.11 24.89
CA LEU A 101 -1.98 19.44 23.78
C LEU A 101 -2.30 18.00 24.17
N LYS A 102 -3.55 17.62 24.01
CA LYS A 102 -3.99 16.22 24.09
C LYS A 102 -4.13 15.70 22.65
N MET A 103 -3.41 14.64 22.31
CA MET A 103 -3.47 14.02 20.98
C MET A 103 -3.67 12.51 21.07
N HIS A 104 -4.26 11.91 20.02
CA HIS A 104 -4.38 10.45 19.96
C HIS A 104 -3.09 9.81 19.44
N LEU A 105 -2.74 8.66 20.00
CA LEU A 105 -1.69 7.78 19.48
C LEU A 105 -2.09 6.33 19.79
N CYS A 106 -2.16 5.47 18.75
CA CYS A 106 -2.50 4.05 18.97
C CYS A 106 -1.62 3.41 20.05
N LYS A 107 -2.25 2.62 20.93
CA LYS A 107 -1.57 1.94 22.04
C LYS A 107 -0.42 1.03 21.59
N SER A 108 -0.55 0.45 20.40
CA SER A 108 0.51 -0.35 19.75
C SER A 108 1.79 0.44 19.48
N PHE A 109 1.72 1.77 19.41
CA PHE A 109 2.86 2.64 19.14
C PHE A 109 3.48 3.25 20.39
N HIS A 110 2.79 3.25 21.55
CA HIS A 110 3.30 3.84 22.79
C HIS A 110 4.69 3.29 23.17
N GLY A 111 4.87 1.97 23.12
CA GLY A 111 6.16 1.36 23.43
C GLY A 111 7.30 1.77 22.50
N LYS A 112 6.99 2.11 21.24
CA LYS A 112 7.99 2.57 20.25
C LYS A 112 8.37 4.03 20.46
N VAL A 113 7.42 4.87 20.86
CA VAL A 113 7.68 6.26 21.27
C VAL A 113 8.48 6.30 22.58
N ILE A 114 8.17 5.41 23.54
CA ILE A 114 8.95 5.30 24.79
C ILE A 114 10.38 4.83 24.52
N GLY A 115 10.54 3.80 23.68
CA GLY A 115 11.84 3.22 23.38
C GLY A 115 12.41 2.39 24.53
N CYS A 116 13.58 1.78 24.30
CA CYS A 116 14.26 0.98 25.32
C CYS A 116 14.68 1.88 26.49
N ASN A 117 14.34 1.49 27.72
CA ASN A 117 14.59 2.24 28.96
C ASN A 117 14.09 3.70 28.93
N GLY A 118 13.09 4.02 28.09
CA GLY A 118 12.57 5.39 27.96
C GLY A 118 13.46 6.35 27.18
N LYS A 119 14.54 5.86 26.53
CA LYS A 119 15.53 6.71 25.85
C LYS A 119 14.92 7.58 24.75
N ASN A 120 14.01 7.03 23.95
CA ASN A 120 13.40 7.77 22.84
C ASN A 120 12.50 8.90 23.38
N LEU A 121 11.71 8.62 24.41
CA LEU A 121 10.88 9.64 25.06
C LEU A 121 11.73 10.73 25.70
N PHE A 122 12.82 10.37 26.38
CA PHE A 122 13.74 11.34 26.98
C PHE A 122 14.34 12.27 25.92
N ASN A 123 14.84 11.72 24.81
CA ASN A 123 15.38 12.52 23.72
C ASN A 123 14.30 13.44 23.12
N LEU A 124 13.12 12.88 22.84
CA LEU A 124 11.99 13.66 22.32
C LEU A 124 11.59 14.82 23.25
N GLU A 125 11.50 14.58 24.56
CA GLU A 125 11.21 15.62 25.56
C GLU A 125 12.32 16.68 25.64
N SER A 126 13.60 16.25 25.56
CA SER A 126 14.77 17.14 25.58
C SER A 126 14.83 18.04 24.35
N ASP A 127 14.73 17.44 23.16
CA ASP A 127 14.87 18.13 21.87
C ASP A 127 13.74 19.14 21.63
N THR A 128 12.55 18.84 22.14
CA THR A 128 11.35 19.68 21.96
C THR A 128 11.07 20.56 23.17
N HIS A 129 11.85 20.47 24.25
CA HIS A 129 11.62 21.16 25.52
C HIS A 129 10.17 21.02 26.02
N CYS A 130 9.66 19.78 25.95
CA CYS A 130 8.30 19.41 26.35
C CYS A 130 8.32 18.29 27.39
N LYS A 131 7.24 18.19 28.17
CA LYS A 131 6.90 17.00 28.94
C LYS A 131 5.80 16.23 28.22
N ILE A 132 6.02 14.94 27.98
CA ILE A 132 5.10 14.06 27.28
C ILE A 132 4.65 12.96 28.23
N LYS A 133 3.34 12.93 28.51
CA LYS A 133 2.71 11.93 29.37
C LYS A 133 1.95 10.93 28.50
N LEU A 134 2.39 9.68 28.56
CA LEU A 134 1.67 8.56 27.96
C LEU A 134 0.78 7.89 29.01
N PRO A 135 -0.40 7.39 28.63
CA PRO A 135 -1.26 6.63 29.52
C PRO A 135 -0.57 5.32 29.93
N LEU A 136 -0.86 4.84 31.14
CA LEU A 136 -0.35 3.56 31.62
C LEU A 136 -0.98 2.40 30.83
N LYS A 137 -0.32 1.24 30.82
CA LYS A 137 -0.84 0.05 30.13
C LYS A 137 -2.24 -0.37 30.59
N LYS A 138 -2.58 -0.12 31.86
CA LYS A 138 -3.89 -0.42 32.46
C LYS A 138 -4.97 0.59 32.08
N ASP A 139 -4.58 1.77 31.60
CA ASP A 139 -5.52 2.82 31.23
C ASP A 139 -6.19 2.46 29.90
N GLN A 140 -7.47 2.79 29.80
CA GLN A 140 -8.28 2.58 28.58
C GLN A 140 -8.08 3.69 27.54
N SER A 141 -7.43 4.80 27.93
CA SER A 141 -7.17 5.95 27.05
C SER A 141 -5.98 5.68 26.14
N ASN A 142 -6.10 6.04 24.86
CA ASN A 142 -4.99 6.09 23.89
C ASN A 142 -4.49 7.53 23.65
N PHE A 143 -4.96 8.50 24.44
CA PHE A 143 -4.52 9.88 24.33
C PHE A 143 -3.28 10.15 25.16
N ILE A 144 -2.30 10.80 24.55
CA ILE A 144 -1.10 11.31 25.20
C ILE A 144 -1.25 12.83 25.44
N GLU A 145 -0.54 13.35 26.43
CA GLU A 145 -0.49 14.79 26.72
C GLU A 145 0.91 15.34 26.51
N ILE A 146 1.03 16.37 25.69
CA ILE A 146 2.24 17.17 25.47
C ILE A 146 2.08 18.48 26.23
N GLN A 147 3.09 18.87 27.00
CA GLN A 147 3.04 19.99 27.93
C GLN A 147 4.32 20.83 27.84
N SER A 148 4.20 22.15 27.69
CA SER A 148 5.34 23.07 27.76
C SER A 148 4.88 24.48 28.16
N PHE A 149 5.83 25.35 28.52
CA PHE A 149 5.57 26.78 28.72
C PHE A 149 5.43 27.54 27.38
N SER A 150 5.87 26.92 26.27
CA SER A 150 5.84 27.51 24.93
C SER A 150 4.92 26.71 24.01
N LYS A 151 4.00 27.39 23.34
CA LYS A 151 3.14 26.82 22.28
C LYS A 151 3.97 26.27 21.12
N LYS A 152 5.02 26.99 20.71
CA LYS A 152 5.91 26.57 19.61
C LYS A 152 6.57 25.22 19.91
N ASN A 153 6.96 25.00 21.17
CA ASN A 153 7.54 23.73 21.62
C ASN A 153 6.52 22.58 21.56
N VAL A 154 5.28 22.83 21.98
CA VAL A 154 4.19 21.84 21.91
C VAL A 154 3.88 21.44 20.46
N ILE A 155 3.87 22.41 19.54
CA ILE A 155 3.67 22.17 18.10
C ILE A 155 4.81 21.32 17.54
N ALA A 156 6.07 21.67 17.82
CA ALA A 156 7.23 20.90 17.39
C ALA A 156 7.20 19.45 17.90
N ALA A 157 6.83 19.25 19.17
CA ALA A 157 6.67 17.91 19.74
C ALA A 157 5.53 17.12 19.08
N TYR A 158 4.40 17.76 18.77
CA TYR A 158 3.30 17.14 18.05
C TYR A 158 3.71 16.66 16.65
N GLU A 159 4.35 17.54 15.88
CA GLU A 159 4.81 17.23 14.52
C GLU A 159 5.81 16.07 14.55
N ARG A 160 6.75 16.08 15.49
CA ARG A 160 7.71 15.00 15.68
C ARG A 160 7.06 13.66 16.03
N ILE A 161 6.01 13.67 16.86
CA ILE A 161 5.25 12.45 17.17
C ILE A 161 4.46 11.96 15.95
N LYS A 162 3.85 12.86 15.17
CA LYS A 162 3.13 12.50 13.93
C LYS A 162 4.06 11.90 12.88
N GLU A 163 5.31 12.37 12.78
CA GLU A 163 6.33 11.74 11.93
C GLU A 163 6.66 10.31 12.37
N ILE A 164 6.88 10.11 13.68
CA ILE A 164 7.11 8.78 14.25
C ILE A 164 5.91 7.87 13.98
N GLU A 165 4.70 8.37 14.19
CA GLU A 165 3.46 7.65 13.92
C GLU A 165 3.36 7.23 12.45
N LYS A 166 3.60 8.15 11.52
CA LYS A 166 3.62 7.88 10.07
C LYS A 166 4.64 6.79 9.72
N TYR A 167 5.86 6.90 10.26
CA TYR A 167 6.90 5.88 10.08
C TYR A 167 6.43 4.51 10.59
N LEU A 168 5.88 4.44 11.81
CA LEU A 168 5.40 3.19 12.40
C LEU A 168 4.24 2.57 11.61
N ARG A 169 3.31 3.38 11.11
CA ARG A 169 2.20 2.94 10.24
C ARG A 169 2.70 2.38 8.91
N SER A 170 3.74 2.97 8.30
CA SER A 170 4.35 2.47 7.06
C SER A 170 4.94 1.06 7.17
N ARG A 171 5.26 0.62 8.39
CA ARG A 171 5.81 -0.69 8.72
C ARG A 171 4.74 -1.71 9.11
N GLN A 172 3.49 -1.29 9.31
CA GLN A 172 2.40 -2.19 9.63
C GLN A 172 1.88 -2.93 8.40
N GLN A 173 1.25 -4.07 8.65
CA GLN A 173 0.42 -4.71 7.64
C GLN A 173 -0.89 -3.94 7.53
N PHE A 174 -1.28 -3.54 6.33
CA PHE A 174 -2.53 -2.80 6.14
C PHE A 174 -3.75 -3.63 6.59
N THR A 175 -4.72 -2.94 7.20
CA THR A 175 -5.96 -3.52 7.74
C THR A 175 -7.18 -3.13 6.92
N HIS A 176 -7.14 -1.97 6.27
CA HIS A 176 -8.23 -1.45 5.44
C HIS A 176 -7.68 -0.87 4.15
N PHE A 177 -8.56 -0.65 3.18
CA PHE A 177 -8.22 0.03 1.94
C PHE A 177 -9.42 0.78 1.37
N VAL A 178 -9.15 1.92 0.74
CA VAL A 178 -10.13 2.70 -0.02
C VAL A 178 -10.19 2.13 -1.43
N SER A 179 -11.38 1.87 -1.96
CA SER A 179 -11.55 1.24 -3.28
C SER A 179 -12.83 1.60 -4.00
N ILE A 180 -12.84 1.37 -5.32
CA ILE A 180 -14.05 1.28 -6.15
C ILE A 180 -14.46 -0.21 -6.21
N PRO A 181 -15.65 -0.60 -5.70
CA PRO A 181 -16.09 -2.00 -5.69
C PRO A 181 -16.59 -2.43 -7.07
N ILE A 182 -15.74 -3.10 -7.85
CA ILE A 182 -16.11 -3.57 -9.19
C ILE A 182 -16.97 -4.85 -9.13
N SER A 183 -16.89 -5.57 -8.01
CA SER A 183 -17.68 -6.77 -7.76
C SER A 183 -19.20 -6.55 -7.75
N LYS A 184 -19.70 -5.32 -7.69
CA LYS A 184 -21.16 -5.09 -7.79
C LYS A 184 -21.69 -5.16 -9.23
N TYR A 185 -20.82 -5.09 -10.23
CA TYR A 185 -21.22 -5.08 -11.63
C TYR A 185 -21.24 -6.49 -12.21
N LEU A 186 -22.44 -7.04 -12.41
CA LEU A 186 -22.65 -8.39 -12.93
C LEU A 186 -21.96 -8.63 -14.28
N LEU A 187 -21.90 -7.61 -15.15
CA LEU A 187 -21.19 -7.68 -16.43
C LEU A 187 -19.71 -8.01 -16.24
N ILE A 188 -19.00 -7.29 -15.36
CA ILE A 188 -17.57 -7.53 -15.14
C ILE A 188 -17.36 -8.90 -14.48
N LYS A 189 -18.23 -9.28 -13.54
CA LYS A 189 -18.18 -10.60 -12.89
C LYS A 189 -18.30 -11.75 -13.89
N SER A 190 -19.31 -11.70 -14.78
CA SER A 190 -19.53 -12.77 -15.75
C SER A 190 -18.35 -12.88 -16.72
N ARG A 191 -17.83 -11.73 -17.20
CA ARG A 191 -16.65 -11.70 -18.08
C ARG A 191 -15.37 -12.17 -17.39
N PHE A 192 -15.21 -11.87 -16.10
CA PHE A 192 -14.11 -12.41 -15.30
C PHE A 192 -14.20 -13.93 -15.15
N LEU A 193 -15.38 -14.47 -14.86
CA LEU A 193 -15.59 -15.91 -14.74
C LEU A 193 -15.37 -16.64 -16.07
N GLU A 194 -15.74 -16.03 -17.19
CA GLU A 194 -15.45 -16.54 -18.53
C GLU A 194 -13.94 -16.56 -18.81
N PHE A 195 -13.24 -15.46 -18.52
CA PHE A 195 -11.77 -15.38 -18.62
C PHE A 195 -11.09 -16.48 -17.80
N LYS A 196 -11.49 -16.63 -16.54
CA LYS A 196 -11.01 -17.66 -15.61
C LYS A 196 -11.27 -19.06 -16.14
N SER A 197 -12.50 -19.36 -16.57
CA SER A 197 -12.87 -20.68 -17.10
C SER A 197 -12.11 -21.02 -18.39
N SER A 198 -11.87 -20.03 -19.25
CA SER A 198 -11.10 -20.20 -20.49
C SER A 198 -9.64 -20.53 -20.23
N ILE A 199 -9.04 -19.98 -19.16
CA ILE A 199 -7.67 -20.29 -18.77
C ILE A 199 -7.59 -21.69 -18.13
N LEU A 200 -8.49 -21.99 -17.20
CA LEU A 200 -8.44 -23.25 -16.45
C LEU A 200 -8.76 -24.48 -17.31
N SER A 201 -9.62 -24.33 -18.32
CA SER A 201 -9.96 -25.41 -19.25
C SER A 201 -8.88 -25.72 -20.28
N ASP A 202 -7.85 -24.88 -20.41
CA ASP A 202 -6.76 -25.07 -21.36
C ASP A 202 -5.48 -25.61 -20.66
N PRO A 203 -5.10 -26.87 -20.90
CA PRO A 203 -3.91 -27.47 -20.29
C PRO A 203 -2.60 -26.73 -20.61
N LYS A 204 -2.53 -25.97 -21.70
CA LYS A 204 -1.34 -25.16 -22.05
C LYS A 204 -1.19 -23.93 -21.16
N LEU A 205 -2.25 -23.51 -20.47
CA LEU A 205 -2.29 -22.30 -19.65
C LEU A 205 -2.27 -22.57 -18.16
N SER A 206 -2.79 -23.71 -17.68
CA SER A 206 -3.04 -23.96 -16.26
C SER A 206 -1.88 -24.68 -15.54
N THR A 207 -1.91 -26.00 -15.49
CA THR A 207 -1.10 -26.80 -14.54
C THR A 207 0.39 -26.81 -14.86
N VAL A 208 0.79 -26.67 -16.13
CA VAL A 208 2.20 -26.64 -16.54
C VAL A 208 2.88 -25.30 -16.17
N LYS A 209 2.09 -24.29 -15.78
CA LYS A 209 2.52 -22.90 -15.60
C LYS A 209 2.32 -22.38 -14.17
N ASN A 210 2.15 -23.28 -13.21
CA ASN A 210 1.78 -22.99 -11.82
C ASN A 210 0.45 -22.20 -11.70
N ILE A 211 -0.50 -22.43 -12.60
CA ILE A 211 -1.79 -21.72 -12.61
C ILE A 211 -2.91 -22.72 -12.33
N ASP A 212 -3.56 -22.53 -11.20
CA ASP A 212 -4.73 -23.29 -10.75
C ASP A 212 -5.79 -22.33 -10.18
N GLU A 213 -6.96 -22.85 -9.83
CA GLU A 213 -8.08 -22.08 -9.29
C GLU A 213 -7.66 -21.15 -8.12
N SER A 214 -6.72 -21.57 -7.29
CA SER A 214 -6.34 -20.86 -6.06
C SER A 214 -5.59 -19.55 -6.31
N VAL A 215 -5.05 -19.32 -7.50
CA VAL A 215 -4.42 -18.03 -7.85
C VAL A 215 -5.43 -16.99 -8.33
N PHE A 216 -6.66 -17.37 -8.65
CA PHE A 216 -7.68 -16.42 -9.10
C PHE A 216 -8.30 -15.66 -7.93
N GLN A 217 -8.59 -14.38 -8.18
CA GLN A 217 -9.39 -13.57 -7.27
C GLN A 217 -10.83 -14.10 -7.20
N HIS A 218 -11.49 -13.92 -6.06
CA HIS A 218 -12.92 -14.20 -5.93
C HIS A 218 -13.72 -13.10 -6.64
N GLU A 219 -14.76 -13.45 -7.40
CA GLU A 219 -15.56 -12.50 -8.19
C GLU A 219 -16.23 -11.41 -7.32
N ASN A 220 -16.59 -11.75 -6.08
CA ASN A 220 -17.14 -10.80 -5.10
C ASN A 220 -16.08 -9.85 -4.49
N ARG A 221 -14.81 -10.01 -4.86
CA ARG A 221 -13.66 -9.24 -4.38
C ARG A 221 -12.96 -8.43 -5.48
N LEU A 222 -13.51 -8.35 -6.69
CA LEU A 222 -12.99 -7.48 -7.74
C LEU A 222 -13.13 -6.01 -7.35
N HIS A 223 -12.04 -5.25 -7.39
CA HIS A 223 -12.01 -3.84 -7.00
C HIS A 223 -10.82 -3.09 -7.62
N LEU A 224 -10.92 -1.76 -7.68
CA LEU A 224 -9.77 -0.86 -7.89
C LEU A 224 -9.32 -0.31 -6.54
N THR A 225 -8.08 -0.57 -6.13
CA THR A 225 -7.52 -0.01 -4.90
C THR A 225 -7.04 1.41 -5.12
N VAL A 226 -7.45 2.34 -4.26
CA VAL A 226 -6.99 3.75 -4.25
C VAL A 226 -5.93 3.98 -3.18
N GLN A 227 -6.17 3.52 -1.96
CA GLN A 227 -5.24 3.72 -0.83
C GLN A 227 -5.27 2.52 0.12
N ILE A 228 -4.11 2.13 0.65
CA ILE A 228 -3.99 1.15 1.73
C ILE A 228 -3.76 1.83 3.07
N LEU A 229 -4.40 1.32 4.13
CA LEU A 229 -4.50 1.95 5.43
C LEU A 229 -4.17 0.98 6.56
N TYR A 230 -3.58 1.50 7.63
CA TYR A 230 -3.52 0.82 8.92
C TYR A 230 -4.37 1.59 9.92
N LEU A 231 -5.50 1.01 10.29
CA LEU A 231 -6.37 1.49 11.36
C LEU A 231 -6.14 0.60 12.58
N GLY A 232 -5.45 1.14 13.59
CA GLY A 232 -4.97 0.41 14.76
C GLY A 232 -5.99 0.29 15.89
N ASP A 233 -6.98 1.18 15.95
CA ASP A 233 -8.03 1.14 16.98
C ASP A 233 -9.36 1.73 16.48
N SER A 234 -10.33 1.92 17.39
CA SER A 234 -11.64 2.52 17.06
C SER A 234 -11.55 4.00 16.70
N TYR A 235 -10.60 4.73 17.27
CA TYR A 235 -10.41 6.16 16.99
C TYR A 235 -9.98 6.38 15.55
N ASP A 236 -9.04 5.58 15.05
CA ASP A 236 -8.62 5.62 13.64
C ASP A 236 -9.81 5.37 12.69
N ARG A 237 -10.65 4.37 13.02
CA ARG A 237 -11.83 3.99 12.22
C ARG A 237 -12.90 5.09 12.21
N GLU A 238 -13.15 5.69 13.36
CA GLU A 238 -14.12 6.79 13.50
C GLU A 238 -13.62 8.06 12.80
N THR A 239 -12.35 8.42 13.00
CA THR A 239 -11.69 9.55 12.33
C THR A 239 -11.79 9.38 10.82
N LEU A 240 -11.40 8.23 10.28
CA LEU A 240 -11.50 7.98 8.84
C LEU A 240 -12.95 8.08 8.34
N ASN A 241 -13.94 7.54 9.07
CA ASN A 241 -15.34 7.59 8.66
C ASN A 241 -15.92 9.02 8.65
N ILE A 242 -15.62 9.83 9.69
CA ILE A 242 -16.01 11.24 9.74
C ILE A 242 -15.44 11.98 8.55
N ARG A 243 -14.14 11.77 8.33
CA ARG A 243 -13.39 12.42 7.29
C ARG A 243 -13.96 11.95 5.91
N PHE A 244 -14.24 10.66 5.71
CA PHE A 244 -14.79 10.15 4.45
C PHE A 244 -16.15 10.77 4.09
N LYS A 245 -17.01 11.02 5.09
CA LYS A 245 -18.26 11.79 4.92
C LYS A 245 -18.04 13.27 4.61
N GLU A 246 -16.95 13.84 5.11
CA GLU A 246 -16.55 15.21 4.75
C GLU A 246 -16.14 15.26 3.27
N PHE A 247 -15.28 14.35 2.79
CA PHE A 247 -14.91 14.25 1.37
C PHE A 247 -16.13 14.20 0.45
N ASP A 248 -17.08 13.35 0.81
CA ASP A 248 -18.35 13.22 0.12
C ASP A 248 -19.09 14.56 -0.02
N ARG A 249 -19.31 15.23 1.11
CA ARG A 249 -20.06 16.49 1.19
C ARG A 249 -19.33 17.67 0.53
N THR A 250 -18.02 17.78 0.71
CA THR A 250 -17.26 18.99 0.33
C THR A 250 -16.67 18.90 -1.07
N PHE A 251 -16.52 17.70 -1.62
CA PHE A 251 -15.93 17.52 -2.94
C PHE A 251 -16.77 16.61 -3.84
N LEU A 252 -17.04 15.36 -3.44
CA LEU A 252 -17.58 14.37 -4.37
C LEU A 252 -18.98 14.73 -4.86
N ARG A 253 -19.96 14.98 -3.97
CA ARG A 253 -21.33 15.31 -4.41
C ARG A 253 -21.38 16.58 -5.25
N PRO A 254 -20.79 17.72 -4.82
CA PRO A 254 -20.75 18.91 -5.66
C PRO A 254 -20.10 18.67 -7.02
N PHE A 255 -19.04 17.85 -7.07
CA PHE A 255 -18.36 17.50 -8.32
C PHE A 255 -19.26 16.68 -9.25
N ILE A 256 -19.90 15.63 -8.72
CA ILE A 256 -20.85 14.79 -9.48
C ILE A 256 -22.04 15.61 -10.00
N GLU A 257 -22.60 16.49 -9.17
CA GLU A 257 -23.67 17.41 -9.56
C GLU A 257 -23.24 18.36 -10.68
N SER A 258 -21.98 18.84 -10.65
CA SER A 258 -21.46 19.75 -11.65
C SER A 258 -21.26 19.13 -13.03
N ILE A 259 -20.88 17.84 -13.10
CA ILE A 259 -20.59 17.18 -14.38
C ILE A 259 -21.85 16.70 -15.11
N GLN A 260 -22.96 16.52 -14.38
CA GLN A 260 -24.28 16.10 -14.90
C GLN A 260 -24.25 14.88 -15.83
N LYS A 261 -23.23 14.02 -15.71
CA LYS A 261 -23.01 12.86 -16.55
C LYS A 261 -22.45 11.69 -15.75
N PRO A 262 -22.82 10.45 -16.12
CA PRO A 262 -22.28 9.27 -15.50
C PRO A 262 -20.78 9.09 -15.79
N ILE A 263 -20.04 8.59 -14.82
CA ILE A 263 -18.62 8.28 -15.00
C ILE A 263 -18.50 6.84 -15.48
N ARG A 264 -18.07 6.66 -16.74
CA ARG A 264 -17.97 5.34 -17.38
C ARG A 264 -16.53 4.88 -17.51
N LEU A 265 -16.29 3.66 -17.02
CA LEU A 265 -15.00 2.98 -17.13
C LEU A 265 -15.12 1.75 -18.03
N GLN A 266 -14.19 1.61 -18.96
CA GLN A 266 -13.96 0.38 -19.70
C GLN A 266 -12.84 -0.42 -19.04
N PHE A 267 -13.08 -1.70 -18.81
CA PHE A 267 -12.07 -2.65 -18.36
C PHE A 267 -11.65 -3.51 -19.55
N LYS A 268 -10.50 -3.20 -20.14
CA LYS A 268 -10.01 -3.90 -21.33
C LYS A 268 -8.51 -4.10 -21.27
N GLY A 269 -8.11 -5.30 -21.65
CA GLY A 269 -6.73 -5.72 -21.65
C GLY A 269 -6.19 -6.02 -20.25
N ILE A 270 -5.10 -6.76 -20.24
CA ILE A 270 -4.45 -7.27 -19.02
C ILE A 270 -2.98 -6.88 -18.98
N ASP A 271 -2.40 -6.93 -17.79
CA ASP A 271 -1.00 -6.62 -17.56
C ASP A 271 -0.50 -7.23 -16.26
N ILE A 272 0.80 -7.12 -16.03
CA ILE A 272 1.49 -7.63 -14.86
C ILE A 272 2.14 -6.51 -14.04
N MET A 273 2.40 -6.79 -12.75
CA MET A 273 3.01 -5.80 -11.85
C MET A 273 4.54 -5.72 -11.96
N ASN A 274 5.16 -6.76 -12.52
CA ASN A 274 6.59 -6.88 -12.78
C ASN A 274 6.87 -6.95 -14.28
N ASP A 275 8.13 -6.99 -14.71
CA ASP A 275 8.49 -6.95 -16.14
C ASP A 275 8.69 -8.35 -16.77
N ASP A 276 8.60 -9.43 -15.98
CA ASP A 276 8.85 -10.81 -16.43
C ASP A 276 7.56 -11.64 -16.37
N PRO A 277 6.90 -11.91 -17.52
CA PRO A 277 5.71 -12.74 -17.61
C PRO A 277 5.88 -14.15 -17.05
N SER A 278 7.08 -14.72 -17.11
CA SER A 278 7.36 -16.08 -16.62
C SER A 278 7.48 -16.14 -15.09
N GLN A 279 7.65 -14.98 -14.43
CA GLN A 279 7.83 -14.84 -12.98
C GLN A 279 6.75 -13.94 -12.36
N THR A 280 5.50 -14.07 -12.83
CA THR A 280 4.42 -13.15 -12.45
C THR A 280 3.80 -13.48 -11.10
N HIS A 281 3.75 -12.49 -10.20
CA HIS A 281 3.00 -12.64 -8.95
C HIS A 281 1.60 -12.05 -8.98
N VAL A 282 1.35 -11.06 -9.84
CA VAL A 282 0.08 -10.34 -9.95
C VAL A 282 -0.25 -10.08 -11.42
N LEU A 283 -1.39 -10.59 -11.87
CA LEU A 283 -2.01 -10.26 -13.16
C LEU A 283 -3.26 -9.43 -12.89
N TYR A 284 -3.45 -8.33 -13.62
CA TYR A 284 -4.57 -7.43 -13.44
C TYR A 284 -5.18 -6.98 -14.76
N ALA A 285 -6.46 -6.57 -14.72
CA ALA A 285 -7.11 -5.88 -15.83
C ALA A 285 -6.82 -4.37 -15.77
N LYS A 286 -6.59 -3.77 -16.94
CA LYS A 286 -6.48 -2.31 -17.10
C LYS A 286 -7.87 -1.69 -17.09
N CYS A 287 -7.94 -0.42 -16.69
CA CYS A 287 -9.17 0.37 -16.72
C CYS A 287 -8.94 1.74 -17.36
N PHE A 288 -9.89 2.20 -18.15
CA PHE A 288 -9.82 3.47 -18.86
C PHE A 288 -11.15 4.22 -18.76
N GLU A 289 -11.08 5.54 -18.64
CA GLU A 289 -12.25 6.41 -18.70
C GLU A 289 -12.64 6.68 -20.16
N ILE A 290 -13.90 6.47 -20.52
CA ILE A 290 -14.33 6.52 -21.94
C ILE A 290 -14.44 7.95 -22.47
N GLU A 291 -14.98 8.86 -21.68
CA GLU A 291 -15.28 10.23 -22.16
C GLU A 291 -14.06 11.17 -22.15
N GLN A 292 -12.87 10.68 -21.74
CA GLN A 292 -11.58 11.40 -21.70
C GLN A 292 -11.62 12.79 -21.03
N ASN A 293 -12.66 13.08 -20.25
CA ASN A 293 -12.83 14.32 -19.49
C ASN A 293 -12.07 14.32 -18.15
N ASN A 294 -11.39 13.22 -17.83
CA ASN A 294 -10.60 13.03 -16.61
C ASN A 294 -11.42 13.16 -15.31
N HIS A 295 -12.74 12.97 -15.33
CA HIS A 295 -13.56 13.09 -14.13
C HIS A 295 -13.20 12.01 -13.10
N PHE A 296 -13.07 10.75 -13.55
CA PHE A 296 -12.63 9.67 -12.69
C PHE A 296 -11.23 9.94 -12.11
N LYS A 297 -10.32 10.45 -12.94
CA LYS A 297 -8.97 10.82 -12.51
C LYS A 297 -8.98 11.88 -11.42
N GLN A 298 -9.81 12.92 -11.56
CA GLN A 298 -9.97 13.97 -10.55
C GLN A 298 -10.48 13.39 -9.22
N ILE A 299 -11.47 12.50 -9.27
CA ILE A 299 -11.98 11.81 -8.07
C ILE A 299 -10.89 10.99 -7.40
N VAL A 300 -10.16 10.16 -8.16
CA VAL A 300 -9.12 9.28 -7.61
C VAL A 300 -7.97 10.09 -7.01
N ASN A 301 -7.45 11.09 -7.72
CA ASN A 301 -6.37 11.94 -7.22
C ASN A 301 -6.81 12.72 -5.98
N LYS A 302 -8.03 13.26 -5.97
CA LYS A 302 -8.54 13.98 -4.81
C LYS A 302 -8.75 13.04 -3.63
N LEU A 303 -9.30 11.85 -3.85
CA LEU A 303 -9.50 10.84 -2.82
C LEU A 303 -8.17 10.36 -2.22
N TYR A 304 -7.14 10.18 -3.06
CA TYR A 304 -5.79 9.84 -2.63
C TYR A 304 -5.18 10.93 -1.74
N GLU A 305 -5.14 12.18 -2.21
CA GLU A 305 -4.66 13.35 -1.43
C GLU A 305 -5.42 13.50 -0.12
N TRP A 306 -6.74 13.39 -0.21
CA TRP A 306 -7.64 13.57 0.91
C TRP A 306 -7.38 12.49 1.98
N THR A 307 -7.19 11.24 1.56
CA THR A 307 -6.90 10.13 2.47
C THR A 307 -5.51 10.25 3.08
N MET A 308 -4.49 10.67 2.30
CA MET A 308 -3.16 10.98 2.83
C MET A 308 -3.21 12.08 3.90
N GLY A 309 -4.07 13.09 3.72
CA GLY A 309 -4.28 14.16 4.71
C GLY A 309 -4.86 13.69 6.04
N THR A 310 -5.28 12.43 6.18
CA THR A 310 -5.68 11.84 7.47
C THR A 310 -4.50 11.32 8.29
N GLY A 311 -3.35 11.05 7.66
CA GLY A 311 -2.19 10.42 8.31
C GLY A 311 -2.38 8.93 8.65
N LEU A 312 -3.45 8.30 8.17
CA LEU A 312 -3.78 6.89 8.45
C LEU A 312 -3.27 5.91 7.37
N ASP A 313 -2.60 6.44 6.35
CA ASP A 313 -2.08 5.65 5.25
C ASP A 313 -0.84 4.82 5.62
N CYS A 314 -0.74 3.64 5.00
CA CYS A 314 0.51 2.90 4.96
C CYS A 314 1.35 3.46 3.82
N TYR A 315 2.21 4.45 4.10
CA TYR A 315 3.12 5.02 3.11
C TYR A 315 4.12 3.97 2.60
N ARG A 316 3.71 3.21 1.58
CA ARG A 316 4.49 2.16 0.92
C ARG A 316 4.43 2.25 -0.60
N GLN A 317 3.66 3.19 -1.14
CA GLN A 317 3.47 3.35 -2.58
C GLN A 317 4.24 4.57 -3.07
N GLN A 318 5.55 4.38 -3.30
CA GLN A 318 6.28 5.20 -4.27
C GLN A 318 6.02 4.62 -5.66
N PHE A 319 4.77 4.75 -6.12
CA PHE A 319 4.48 4.61 -7.55
C PHE A 319 4.14 6.01 -8.06
N GLU A 320 5.16 6.85 -8.13
CA GLU A 320 5.15 7.92 -9.12
C GLU A 320 5.23 7.20 -10.47
N SER A 321 4.07 6.97 -11.07
CA SER A 321 4.00 6.55 -12.45
C SER A 321 4.57 7.71 -13.26
N SER A 322 5.84 7.60 -13.65
CA SER A 322 6.60 8.63 -14.36
C SER A 322 6.03 8.98 -15.75
N ASN A 323 4.85 8.44 -16.10
CA ASN A 323 4.16 8.62 -17.37
C ASN A 323 2.62 8.63 -17.25
N SER A 324 2.05 8.73 -16.03
CA SER A 324 0.59 8.90 -15.89
C SER A 324 0.26 10.03 -14.93
N ASP A 325 -0.69 10.88 -15.30
CA ASP A 325 -1.23 11.93 -14.44
C ASP A 325 -2.01 11.42 -13.21
N TYR A 326 -2.17 10.11 -13.05
CA TYR A 326 -2.68 9.51 -11.82
C TYR A 326 -1.57 9.44 -10.78
N LYS A 327 -1.91 9.76 -9.51
CA LYS A 327 -0.99 9.61 -8.38
C LYS A 327 -0.74 8.15 -7.97
N ILE A 328 -1.51 7.22 -8.55
CA ILE A 328 -1.47 5.79 -8.25
C ILE A 328 -1.61 4.96 -9.53
N LYS A 329 -1.07 3.74 -9.51
CA LYS A 329 -1.31 2.74 -10.57
C LYS A 329 -2.62 2.00 -10.30
N LEU A 330 -3.72 2.46 -10.92
CA LEU A 330 -5.00 1.77 -10.85
C LEU A 330 -4.94 0.41 -11.55
N HIS A 331 -5.49 -0.61 -10.92
CA HIS A 331 -5.51 -1.97 -11.43
C HIS A 331 -6.62 -2.78 -10.76
N MET A 332 -7.29 -3.64 -11.52
CA MET A 332 -8.21 -4.64 -10.98
C MET A 332 -7.51 -5.99 -10.96
N THR A 333 -7.06 -6.45 -9.79
CA THR A 333 -6.33 -7.72 -9.67
C THR A 333 -7.23 -8.91 -10.05
N LEU A 334 -6.79 -9.69 -11.03
CA LEU A 334 -7.47 -10.90 -11.51
C LEU A 334 -6.86 -12.16 -10.90
N MET A 335 -5.53 -12.21 -10.83
CA MET A 335 -4.78 -13.35 -10.31
C MET A 335 -3.64 -12.88 -9.41
N ASN A 336 -3.38 -13.63 -8.35
CA ASN A 336 -2.27 -13.39 -7.44
C ASN A 336 -1.74 -14.71 -6.87
N SER A 337 -0.44 -14.97 -7.08
CA SER A 337 0.26 -16.13 -6.49
C SER A 337 0.13 -16.24 -4.96
N ARG A 338 -0.05 -15.13 -4.25
CA ARG A 338 -0.23 -15.10 -2.78
C ARG A 338 -1.63 -15.50 -2.32
N TYR A 339 -2.55 -15.80 -3.23
CA TYR A 339 -3.87 -16.35 -2.89
C TYR A 339 -3.82 -17.85 -2.59
N ARG A 340 -2.76 -18.54 -3.04
CA ARG A 340 -2.54 -19.96 -2.73
C ARG A 340 -2.57 -20.19 -1.22
N GLY A 341 -3.37 -21.17 -0.81
CA GLY A 341 -3.57 -21.53 0.60
C GLY A 341 -4.38 -20.53 1.44
N ARG A 342 -4.88 -19.41 0.88
CA ARG A 342 -5.79 -18.48 1.59
C ARG A 342 -7.26 -18.67 1.22
N ASN A 343 -7.54 -19.10 -0.01
CA ASN A 343 -8.91 -19.36 -0.45
C ASN A 343 -9.47 -20.70 0.09
N GLN A 344 -8.61 -21.63 0.52
CA GLN A 344 -9.02 -22.91 1.13
C GLN A 344 -9.47 -22.75 2.59
N GLU A 345 -8.86 -21.84 3.36
CA GLU A 345 -9.15 -21.66 4.80
C GLU A 345 -10.50 -20.98 5.09
N ASN A 346 -11.24 -20.53 4.07
CA ASN A 346 -12.46 -19.71 4.24
C ASN A 346 -13.75 -20.40 3.76
N PHE A 347 -13.69 -21.68 3.36
CA PHE A 347 -14.88 -22.47 2.98
C PHE A 347 -15.47 -23.30 4.13
N ASP A 348 -14.77 -23.43 5.26
CA ASP A 348 -15.28 -24.15 6.43
C ASP A 348 -16.14 -23.22 7.30
N GLY A 349 -17.42 -23.12 6.94
CA GLY A 349 -18.45 -22.60 7.81
C GLY A 349 -18.64 -23.49 9.06
N ASN A 350 -19.09 -22.87 10.15
CA ASN A 350 -19.47 -23.45 11.44
C ASN A 350 -19.78 -24.97 11.43
N PHE A 351 -18.83 -25.78 11.87
CA PHE A 351 -19.10 -27.15 12.32
C PHE A 351 -19.57 -27.14 13.78
N ARG A 352 -20.50 -28.04 14.11
CA ARG A 352 -20.95 -28.28 15.48
C ARG A 352 -19.87 -29.03 16.24
N ASP A 353 -19.79 -28.81 17.56
CA ASP A 353 -18.74 -29.32 18.45
C ASP A 353 -18.59 -30.86 18.48
N ASP A 354 -19.56 -31.59 17.91
CA ASP A 354 -19.67 -33.05 18.02
C ASP A 354 -18.91 -33.81 16.91
N GLU A 355 -18.37 -33.13 15.88
CA GLU A 355 -17.63 -33.75 14.74
C GLU A 355 -16.10 -33.59 14.84
N ILE A 356 -15.59 -33.04 15.95
CA ILE A 356 -14.18 -32.64 16.11
C ILE A 356 -13.22 -33.84 16.19
N ASP A 357 -13.64 -34.97 16.78
CA ASP A 357 -12.73 -36.09 17.05
C ASP A 357 -12.41 -36.95 15.80
N ASP A 358 -13.31 -37.02 14.83
CA ASP A 358 -13.07 -37.70 13.55
C ASP A 358 -12.21 -36.84 12.60
N LEU A 359 -12.31 -35.51 12.69
CA LEU A 359 -11.45 -34.55 11.97
C LEU A 359 -10.00 -34.56 12.48
N ILE A 360 -9.79 -34.77 13.79
CA ILE A 360 -8.43 -34.86 14.37
C ILE A 360 -7.68 -36.09 13.86
N ARG A 361 -8.38 -37.20 13.56
CA ARG A 361 -7.75 -38.40 12.98
C ARG A 361 -7.38 -38.21 11.51
N GLN A 362 -8.20 -37.53 10.72
CA GLN A 362 -7.90 -37.21 9.31
C GLN A 362 -6.78 -36.16 9.15
N LYS A 363 -6.62 -35.24 10.12
CA LYS A 363 -5.53 -34.24 10.13
C LYS A 363 -4.13 -34.85 10.17
N ASN A 364 -3.97 -36.05 10.73
CA ASN A 364 -2.65 -36.67 10.88
C ASN A 364 -2.11 -37.27 9.56
N ASP A 365 -2.98 -37.65 8.62
CA ASP A 365 -2.57 -38.09 7.28
C ASP A 365 -2.34 -36.88 6.33
N ALA A 366 -3.09 -35.79 6.51
CA ALA A 366 -2.91 -34.53 5.75
C ALA A 366 -1.59 -33.79 6.07
N ASN A 367 -1.01 -34.00 7.25
CA ASN A 367 0.23 -33.34 7.67
C ASN A 367 1.45 -33.69 6.77
N LYS A 368 1.42 -34.81 6.03
CA LYS A 368 2.47 -35.13 5.04
C LYS A 368 2.29 -34.38 3.70
N GLU A 369 1.08 -33.95 3.35
CA GLU A 369 0.83 -33.11 2.15
C GLU A 369 1.05 -31.61 2.44
N VAL A 370 0.82 -31.17 3.68
CA VAL A 370 1.01 -29.78 4.12
C VAL A 370 2.49 -29.34 4.04
N GLU A 371 3.46 -30.21 4.32
CA GLU A 371 4.88 -29.88 4.18
C GLU A 371 5.29 -29.68 2.70
N ASN A 372 4.71 -30.42 1.75
CA ASN A 372 4.95 -30.23 0.32
C ASN A 372 4.26 -28.96 -0.23
N ASN A 373 3.05 -28.66 0.23
CA ASN A 373 2.31 -27.44 -0.17
C ASN A 373 2.88 -26.14 0.43
N SER A 374 3.70 -26.22 1.49
CA SER A 374 4.35 -25.06 2.08
C SER A 374 5.37 -24.38 1.14
N LYS A 375 5.96 -25.14 0.21
CA LYS A 375 6.93 -24.64 -0.78
C LYS A 375 6.27 -23.87 -1.93
N GLN A 376 5.05 -24.25 -2.34
CA GLN A 376 4.33 -23.64 -3.47
C GLN A 376 3.55 -22.36 -3.15
N LYS A 377 3.41 -21.97 -1.88
CA LYS A 377 2.52 -20.87 -1.44
C LYS A 377 2.80 -19.50 -2.09
N ASN A 378 4.00 -19.29 -2.63
CA ASN A 378 4.37 -18.03 -3.29
C ASN A 378 5.00 -18.22 -4.66
N ASP A 379 4.88 -19.40 -5.27
CA ASP A 379 5.52 -19.64 -6.56
C ASP A 379 4.94 -18.71 -7.63
N PRO A 380 5.78 -18.07 -8.46
CA PRO A 380 5.26 -17.22 -9.51
C PRO A 380 4.47 -18.04 -10.55
N MET A 381 3.58 -17.33 -11.24
CA MET A 381 2.81 -17.83 -12.37
C MET A 381 3.55 -17.48 -13.66
N ASP A 382 3.59 -18.40 -14.60
CA ASP A 382 4.04 -18.09 -15.96
C ASP A 382 2.82 -17.75 -16.83
N VAL A 383 2.62 -16.45 -17.06
CA VAL A 383 1.44 -15.92 -17.75
C VAL A 383 1.74 -15.49 -19.19
N GLU A 384 2.90 -15.84 -19.75
CA GLU A 384 3.31 -15.37 -21.08
C GLU A 384 2.26 -15.69 -22.16
N GLU A 385 1.75 -16.92 -22.16
CA GLU A 385 0.74 -17.37 -23.11
C GLU A 385 -0.65 -16.74 -22.83
N ILE A 386 -0.95 -16.43 -21.57
CA ILE A 386 -2.18 -15.71 -21.20
C ILE A 386 -2.11 -14.29 -21.76
N LEU A 387 -0.98 -13.59 -21.61
CA LEU A 387 -0.80 -12.25 -22.17
C LEU A 387 -0.89 -12.26 -23.70
N LYS A 388 -0.33 -13.28 -24.38
CA LYS A 388 -0.44 -13.40 -25.85
C LYS A 388 -1.88 -13.57 -26.33
N ARG A 389 -2.67 -14.38 -25.63
CA ARG A 389 -4.02 -14.77 -26.08
C ARG A 389 -5.13 -13.86 -25.57
N PHE A 390 -4.97 -13.33 -24.37
CA PHE A 390 -5.97 -12.54 -23.67
C PHE A 390 -5.50 -11.11 -23.38
N GLY A 391 -4.37 -10.68 -23.96
CA GLY A 391 -3.77 -9.36 -23.77
C GLY A 391 -4.74 -8.19 -23.93
N ASP A 392 -5.70 -8.31 -24.87
CA ASP A 392 -6.73 -7.31 -25.19
C ASP A 392 -8.15 -7.72 -24.74
N PHE A 393 -8.27 -8.69 -23.83
CA PHE A 393 -9.58 -9.19 -23.38
C PHE A 393 -10.46 -8.06 -22.83
N ASP A 394 -11.67 -7.95 -23.35
CA ASP A 394 -12.62 -6.90 -22.95
C ASP A 394 -13.56 -7.44 -21.86
N PHE A 395 -13.41 -6.91 -20.64
CA PHE A 395 -14.29 -7.22 -19.52
C PHE A 395 -15.58 -6.40 -19.54
N GLY A 396 -15.64 -5.36 -20.37
CA GLY A 396 -16.82 -4.53 -20.59
C GLY A 396 -16.72 -3.13 -19.98
N THR A 397 -17.80 -2.39 -20.17
CA THR A 397 -17.96 -1.01 -19.73
C THR A 397 -19.00 -0.92 -18.63
N ILE A 398 -18.68 -0.17 -17.58
CA ILE A 398 -19.56 0.07 -16.44
C ILE A 398 -19.66 1.54 -16.11
N GLU A 399 -20.75 1.90 -15.45
CA GLU A 399 -20.94 3.20 -14.83
C GLU A 399 -20.60 3.11 -13.34
N ILE A 400 -19.58 3.84 -12.91
CA ILE A 400 -19.18 3.87 -11.51
C ILE A 400 -19.98 4.88 -10.71
N ASN A 401 -20.40 4.47 -9.52
CA ASN A 401 -21.19 5.32 -8.64
C ASN A 401 -20.97 5.02 -7.16
N GLU A 402 -19.83 4.41 -6.81
CA GLU A 402 -19.52 4.09 -5.41
C GLU A 402 -18.03 4.07 -5.11
N ILE A 403 -17.71 4.55 -3.92
CA ILE A 403 -16.40 4.39 -3.27
C ILE A 403 -16.66 3.75 -1.91
N GLN A 404 -15.80 2.84 -1.49
CA GLN A 404 -15.89 2.19 -0.20
C GLN A 404 -14.56 2.19 0.56
N ILE A 405 -14.66 2.09 1.88
CA ILE A 405 -13.57 1.68 2.76
C ILE A 405 -13.83 0.22 3.12
N ALA A 406 -12.99 -0.67 2.62
CA ALA A 406 -13.09 -2.11 2.81
C ALA A 406 -12.12 -2.61 3.87
N THR A 407 -12.54 -3.65 4.60
CA THR A 407 -11.71 -4.33 5.60
C THR A 407 -10.98 -5.48 4.93
N ARG A 408 -9.66 -5.52 5.07
CA ARG A 408 -8.83 -6.59 4.52
C ARG A 408 -9.07 -7.89 5.30
N GLN A 409 -9.19 -9.01 4.60
CA GLN A 409 -9.33 -10.36 5.18
C GLN A 409 -10.53 -10.53 6.11
N ASN A 410 -11.54 -9.68 6.00
CA ASN A 410 -12.82 -9.85 6.65
C ASN A 410 -13.89 -9.78 5.58
N TYR A 411 -14.70 -10.83 5.49
CA TYR A 411 -15.61 -11.03 4.37
C TYR A 411 -17.05 -11.16 4.86
N ASP A 412 -17.99 -10.71 4.04
CA ASP A 412 -19.41 -10.97 4.25
C ASP A 412 -19.78 -12.39 3.77
N VAL A 413 -21.03 -12.81 3.98
CA VAL A 413 -21.50 -14.17 3.67
C VAL A 413 -21.35 -14.52 2.19
N ASP A 414 -21.46 -13.52 1.31
CA ASP A 414 -21.25 -13.68 -0.12
C ASP A 414 -19.76 -13.69 -0.51
N GLY A 415 -18.83 -13.55 0.43
CA GLY A 415 -17.39 -13.51 0.18
C GLY A 415 -16.86 -12.14 -0.28
N SER A 416 -17.70 -11.11 -0.36
CA SER A 416 -17.26 -9.72 -0.58
C SER A 416 -16.49 -9.18 0.63
N TYR A 417 -15.68 -8.13 0.44
CA TYR A 417 -14.99 -7.50 1.57
C TYR A 417 -15.99 -6.78 2.48
N ARG A 418 -15.88 -6.99 3.79
CA ARG A 418 -16.69 -6.26 4.78
C ARG A 418 -16.41 -4.76 4.66
N THR A 419 -17.46 -3.99 4.38
CA THR A 419 -17.38 -2.54 4.24
C THR A 419 -17.43 -1.84 5.61
N LEU A 420 -16.47 -0.96 5.89
CA LEU A 420 -16.52 -0.04 7.04
C LEU A 420 -17.44 1.16 6.77
N SER A 421 -17.33 1.74 5.59
CA SER A 421 -18.13 2.88 5.15
C SER A 421 -18.18 2.92 3.61
N ARG A 422 -19.26 3.46 3.06
CA ARG A 422 -19.45 3.61 1.61
C ARG A 422 -20.11 4.94 1.29
N ILE A 423 -19.79 5.46 0.11
CA ILE A 423 -20.44 6.61 -0.50
C ILE A 423 -20.96 6.16 -1.86
N SER A 424 -22.22 6.47 -2.14
CA SER A 424 -22.84 6.27 -3.45
C SER A 424 -23.41 7.59 -3.95
N TRP A 425 -23.42 7.78 -5.28
CA TRP A 425 -23.97 8.96 -5.94
C TRP A 425 -24.86 8.60 -7.12
#